data_AF-A0A9X5GU51-F1
#
_entry.id   AF-A0A9X5GU51-F1
#
_cell.length_a   1.000
_cell.length_b   1.000
_cell.length_c   1.000
_cell.angle_alpha   90.00
_cell.angle_beta   90.00
_cell.angle_gamma   90.00
#
_symmetry.space_group_name_H-M   'P 1'
#
loop_
_entity.id
_entity.type
_entity.pdbx_description
1 polymer ?
#
loop_
_entity_poly.entity_id
_entity_poly.type
_entity_poly.pdbx_seq_one_letter_code
_entity_poly.pdbx_strand_id
1 'polypeptide(L)'
;MVSFLLKNKILFFSFCLTKAEAAALTWSDIDYKQNVIHVTKTATFNEDNSWTTGTPKSEAGKRDIPLNDTIKGILTRQRKKQSIVISIDREENRVFVSVFGKMVDNSIVNKAIRSVLARLEEKGKPIEDFTVHALRDTFATRYIEQGGSPQTLKTILGHSSLAMTMDLYSHVLPNTKQKEMDNLKIVL
;
A
#
# COMPACT_ATOMS: atom_id res chain seq x y z
N MET A 1 -4.66 -16.16 3.40
CA MET A 1 -4.03 -14.88 3.81
C MET A 1 -4.71 -13.66 3.18
N VAL A 2 -4.72 -13.50 1.86
CA VAL A 2 -5.28 -12.31 1.14
C VAL A 2 -6.78 -12.08 1.41
N SER A 3 -7.61 -13.12 1.34
CA SER A 3 -9.07 -13.02 1.60
C SER A 3 -9.43 -12.57 3.04
N PHE A 4 -8.55 -12.82 4.02
CA PHE A 4 -8.77 -12.42 5.42
C PHE A 4 -8.32 -10.98 5.68
N LEU A 5 -7.19 -10.56 5.08
CA LEU A 5 -6.70 -9.18 5.13
C LEU A 5 -7.66 -8.20 4.43
N LEU A 6 -8.30 -8.62 3.33
CA LEU A 6 -9.36 -7.86 2.65
C LEU A 6 -10.63 -7.69 3.49
N LYS A 7 -10.93 -8.65 4.38
CA LYS A 7 -12.10 -8.59 5.27
C LYS A 7 -11.86 -7.70 6.50
N ASN A 8 -10.63 -7.65 7.02
CA ASN A 8 -10.28 -6.93 8.24
C ASN A 8 -9.36 -5.73 7.98
N LYS A 9 -9.97 -4.58 7.67
CA LYS A 9 -9.50 -3.20 7.96
C LYS A 9 -7.99 -2.91 7.81
N ILE A 10 -7.30 -3.51 6.85
CA ILE A 10 -5.94 -3.10 6.48
C ILE A 10 -6.00 -2.69 5.02
N LEU A 11 -6.47 -1.46 4.84
CA LEU A 11 -6.60 -0.76 3.56
C LEU A 11 -5.25 -0.53 2.86
N PHE A 12 -4.14 -0.83 3.54
CA PHE A 12 -2.80 -0.53 3.08
C PHE A 12 -2.32 -1.42 1.91
N PHE A 13 -2.82 -2.65 1.85
CA PHE A 13 -2.35 -3.67 0.91
C PHE A 13 -2.57 -3.31 -0.56
N SER A 14 -3.58 -2.48 -0.87
CA SER A 14 -4.05 -2.33 -2.25
C SER A 14 -3.48 -1.14 -3.01
N PHE A 15 -2.83 -0.19 -2.33
CA PHE A 15 -2.50 1.09 -2.95
C PHE A 15 -1.02 1.26 -3.29
N CYS A 16 -0.14 0.31 -2.94
CA CYS A 16 1.31 0.45 -3.17
C CYS A 16 1.93 1.70 -2.50
N LEU A 17 1.21 2.35 -1.59
CA LEU A 17 1.62 3.58 -0.92
C LEU A 17 2.61 3.25 0.19
N THR A 18 3.54 4.17 0.44
CA THR A 18 4.27 4.19 1.70
C THR A 18 3.36 4.74 2.81
N LYS A 19 3.75 4.48 4.06
CA LYS A 19 3.05 4.96 5.26
C LYS A 19 2.78 6.47 5.25
N ALA A 20 3.81 7.23 4.88
CA ALA A 20 3.76 8.68 4.83
C ALA A 20 2.84 9.17 3.71
N GLU A 21 2.85 8.49 2.56
CA GLU A 21 1.96 8.78 1.44
C GLU A 21 0.50 8.50 1.80
N ALA A 22 0.21 7.36 2.42
CA ALA A 22 -1.13 7.02 2.85
C ALA A 22 -1.67 8.01 3.90
N ALA A 23 -0.86 8.39 4.89
CA ALA A 23 -1.26 9.40 5.87
C ALA A 23 -1.50 10.78 5.23
N ALA A 24 -0.79 11.10 4.15
CA ALA A 24 -0.97 12.34 3.40
C ALA A 24 -2.14 12.34 2.40
N LEU A 25 -2.70 11.18 2.07
CA LEU A 25 -3.65 11.02 0.99
C LEU A 25 -5.00 11.66 1.29
N THR A 26 -5.49 12.47 0.35
CA THR A 26 -6.78 13.17 0.41
C THR A 26 -7.73 12.69 -0.68
N TRP A 27 -9.03 12.89 -0.50
CA TRP A 27 -10.02 12.47 -1.51
C TRP A 27 -9.86 13.22 -2.83
N SER A 28 -9.26 14.41 -2.84
CA SER A 28 -8.92 15.17 -4.05
C SER A 28 -7.76 14.57 -4.85
N ASP A 29 -6.94 13.72 -4.23
CA ASP A 29 -5.84 13.03 -4.94
C ASP A 29 -6.34 11.83 -5.75
N ILE A 30 -7.64 11.51 -5.70
CA ILE A 30 -8.25 10.37 -6.39
C ILE A 30 -9.00 10.87 -7.62
N ASP A 31 -8.42 10.67 -8.80
CA ASP A 31 -9.05 11.00 -10.07
C ASP A 31 -9.81 9.80 -10.63
N TYR A 32 -11.13 9.80 -10.41
CA TYR A 32 -12.03 8.77 -10.95
C TYR A 32 -12.28 8.92 -12.46
N LYS A 33 -12.00 10.08 -13.08
CA LYS A 33 -12.14 10.27 -14.52
C LYS A 33 -10.96 9.63 -15.24
N GLN A 34 -9.75 9.89 -14.76
CA GLN A 34 -8.52 9.29 -15.30
C GLN A 34 -8.23 7.89 -14.74
N ASN A 35 -9.01 7.44 -13.74
CA ASN A 35 -8.80 6.18 -13.03
C ASN A 35 -7.40 6.07 -12.42
N VAL A 36 -6.94 7.12 -11.73
CA VAL A 36 -5.62 7.14 -11.06
C VAL A 36 -5.69 7.75 -9.67
N ILE A 37 -4.71 7.41 -8.83
CA ILE A 37 -4.41 8.10 -7.57
C ILE A 37 -3.10 8.85 -7.76
N HIS A 38 -3.14 10.16 -7.53
CA HIS A 38 -1.98 11.03 -7.58
C HIS A 38 -1.23 10.98 -6.25
N VAL A 39 -0.06 10.35 -6.25
CA VAL A 39 0.81 10.30 -5.08
C VAL A 39 1.79 11.45 -5.16
N THR A 40 1.45 12.57 -4.53
CA THR A 40 2.21 13.83 -4.63
C THR A 40 2.66 14.37 -3.28
N LYS A 41 2.20 13.77 -2.17
CA LYS A 41 2.39 14.26 -0.81
C LYS A 41 2.82 13.14 0.13
N THR A 42 3.56 13.51 1.16
CA THR A 42 3.95 12.63 2.26
C THR A 42 3.76 13.33 3.60
N ALA A 43 3.36 12.59 4.61
CA ALA A 43 3.17 13.09 5.96
C ALA A 43 4.27 12.57 6.89
N THR A 44 4.85 13.48 7.66
CA THR A 44 5.86 13.19 8.67
C THR A 44 5.30 13.59 10.03
N PHE A 45 5.50 12.72 11.02
CA PHE A 45 5.19 13.01 12.41
C PHE A 45 6.48 13.49 13.08
N ASN A 46 6.46 14.70 13.62
CA ASN A 46 7.62 15.38 14.18
C ASN A 46 7.75 15.10 15.69
N GLU A 47 8.92 15.40 16.26
CA GLU A 47 9.21 15.20 17.69
C GLU A 47 8.36 16.09 18.62
N ASP A 48 7.89 17.22 18.12
CA ASP A 48 6.97 18.14 18.81
C ASP A 48 5.50 17.66 18.82
N ASN A 49 5.25 16.40 18.42
CA ASN A 49 3.93 15.80 18.24
C ASN A 49 3.05 16.50 17.18
N SER A 50 3.65 17.28 16.28
CA SER A 50 2.96 17.86 15.14
C SER A 50 3.05 16.98 13.89
N TRP A 51 2.12 17.20 12.96
CA TRP A 51 2.17 16.62 11.63
C TRP A 51 2.61 17.68 10.62
N THR A 52 3.55 17.31 9.75
CA THR A 52 3.90 18.11 8.58
C THR A 52 3.57 17.33 7.33
N THR A 53 2.79 17.94 6.44
CA THR A 53 2.59 17.44 5.08
C THR A 53 3.62 18.12 4.18
N GLY A 54 4.38 17.33 3.43
CA GLY A 54 5.36 17.81 2.46
C GLY A 54 5.32 17.02 1.16
N THR A 55 6.28 17.25 0.29
CA THR A 55 6.45 16.48 -0.95
C THR A 55 7.32 15.25 -0.72
N PRO A 56 7.15 14.17 -1.53
CA PRO A 56 8.05 13.04 -1.51
C PRO A 56 9.53 13.47 -1.60
N LYS A 57 10.40 12.74 -0.89
CA LYS A 57 11.84 13.04 -0.81
C LYS A 57 12.58 12.91 -2.15
N SER A 58 11.98 12.24 -3.13
CA SER A 58 12.55 12.02 -4.46
C SER A 58 11.48 12.21 -5.54
N GLU A 59 11.91 12.57 -6.74
CA GLU A 59 10.99 12.68 -7.90
C GLU A 59 10.32 11.34 -8.22
N ALA A 60 11.01 10.21 -7.99
CA ALA A 60 10.41 8.88 -8.13
C ALA A 60 9.25 8.62 -7.15
N GLY A 61 9.17 9.38 -6.05
CA GLY A 61 8.05 9.31 -5.11
C GLY A 61 6.78 9.96 -5.64
N LYS A 62 6.89 10.91 -6.58
CA LYS A 62 5.74 11.50 -7.28
C LYS A 62 5.30 10.57 -8.41
N ARG A 63 4.10 9.99 -8.29
CA ARG A 63 3.63 8.98 -9.25
C ARG A 63 2.13 8.85 -9.26
N ASP A 64 1.63 8.28 -10.34
CA ASP A 64 0.23 7.90 -10.47
C ASP A 64 0.07 6.38 -10.31
N ILE A 65 -0.95 6.00 -9.54
CA ILE A 65 -1.28 4.59 -9.29
C ILE A 65 -2.63 4.29 -9.95
N PRO A 66 -2.68 3.42 -10.97
CA PRO A 66 -3.93 3.07 -11.64
C PRO A 66 -4.98 2.48 -10.68
N LEU A 67 -6.22 2.93 -10.82
CA LEU A 67 -7.38 2.46 -10.08
C LEU A 67 -8.00 1.27 -10.79
N ASN A 68 -7.77 0.06 -10.27
CA ASN A 68 -8.57 -1.10 -10.63
C ASN A 68 -9.89 -1.17 -9.81
N ASP A 69 -10.80 -2.04 -10.21
CA ASP A 69 -12.12 -2.16 -9.55
C ASP A 69 -12.02 -2.59 -8.09
N THR A 70 -11.02 -3.39 -7.75
CA THR A 70 -10.70 -3.76 -6.36
C THR A 70 -10.40 -2.52 -5.52
N ILE A 71 -9.52 -1.64 -6.01
CA ILE A 71 -9.15 -0.40 -5.33
C ILE A 71 -10.36 0.53 -5.20
N LYS A 72 -11.16 0.68 -6.26
CA LYS A 72 -12.39 1.50 -6.23
C LYS A 72 -13.39 0.99 -5.19
N GLY A 73 -13.57 -0.33 -5.09
CA GLY A 73 -14.43 -0.95 -4.08
C GLY A 73 -13.94 -0.67 -2.66
N ILE A 74 -12.61 -0.73 -2.44
CA ILE A 74 -11.97 -0.41 -1.16
C ILE A 74 -12.19 1.06 -0.78
N LEU A 75 -11.95 1.99 -1.71
CA LEU A 75 -12.17 3.42 -1.52
C LEU A 75 -13.63 3.75 -1.20
N THR A 76 -14.57 3.11 -1.90
CA THR A 76 -16.01 3.27 -1.66
C THR A 76 -16.39 2.84 -0.24
N ARG A 77 -15.91 1.67 0.19
CA ARG A 77 -16.14 1.17 1.56
C ARG A 77 -15.52 2.10 2.61
N GLN A 78 -14.34 2.64 2.32
CA GLN A 78 -13.66 3.58 3.21
C GLN A 78 -14.45 4.88 3.37
N ARG A 79 -14.93 5.45 2.26
CA ARG A 79 -15.74 6.68 2.26
C ARG A 79 -17.03 6.50 3.05
N LYS A 80 -17.72 5.37 2.85
CA LYS A 80 -18.93 5.01 3.62
C LYS A 80 -18.64 4.81 5.11
N LYS A 81 -17.49 4.25 5.46
CA LYS A 81 -17.08 4.10 6.86
C LYS A 81 -16.81 5.46 7.50
N GLN A 82 -16.13 6.36 6.80
CA GLN A 82 -15.89 7.72 7.31
C GLN A 82 -17.19 8.52 7.49
N SER A 83 -18.18 8.35 6.62
CA SER A 83 -19.46 9.03 6.77
C SER A 83 -20.26 8.59 8.01
N ILE A 84 -19.99 7.38 8.53
CA ILE A 84 -20.63 6.85 9.74
C ILE A 84 -19.88 7.28 11.00
N VAL A 85 -18.56 7.46 10.92
CA VAL A 85 -17.70 7.58 12.11
C VAL A 85 -17.52 9.00 12.62
N ILE A 86 -17.90 10.08 11.89
CA ILE A 86 -17.44 11.42 12.26
C ILE A 86 -18.51 12.53 12.16
N SER A 87 -18.85 13.07 13.34
CA SER A 87 -19.47 14.36 13.66
C SER A 87 -18.41 15.41 14.10
N ILE A 88 -17.20 15.36 13.55
CA ILE A 88 -16.04 16.20 13.91
C ILE A 88 -15.43 16.79 12.64
N ASP A 89 -14.96 18.02 12.76
CA ASP A 89 -14.41 18.85 11.71
C ASP A 89 -13.43 18.09 10.79
N ARG A 90 -13.71 18.11 9.48
CA ARG A 90 -12.93 17.38 8.47
C ARG A 90 -11.89 18.31 7.86
N GLU A 91 -11.06 18.92 8.70
CA GLU A 91 -10.14 20.02 8.32
C GLU A 91 -9.33 19.74 7.04
N GLU A 92 -9.01 18.47 6.73
CA GLU A 92 -8.11 18.16 5.61
C GLU A 92 -8.63 17.10 4.61
N ASN A 93 -9.91 16.70 4.68
CA ASN A 93 -10.55 15.78 3.71
C ASN A 93 -9.72 14.51 3.37
N ARG A 94 -9.09 13.91 4.39
CA ARG A 94 -8.15 12.77 4.24
C ARG A 94 -8.86 11.43 4.02
N VAL A 95 -8.22 10.54 3.27
CA VAL A 95 -8.73 9.17 2.97
C VAL A 95 -8.53 8.22 4.16
N PHE A 96 -7.47 8.41 4.93
CA PHE A 96 -7.16 7.60 6.10
C PHE A 96 -7.05 8.47 7.34
N VAL A 97 -7.97 8.24 8.28
CA VAL A 97 -8.04 8.95 9.56
C VAL A 97 -8.34 7.98 10.70
N SER A 98 -7.93 8.36 11.90
CA SER A 98 -8.29 7.69 13.14
C SER A 98 -9.79 7.86 13.43
N VAL A 99 -10.29 7.17 14.46
CA VAL A 99 -11.68 7.33 14.93
C VAL A 99 -11.99 8.76 15.40
N PHE A 100 -10.96 9.55 15.72
CA PHE A 100 -11.07 10.95 16.11
C PHE A 100 -10.84 11.92 14.95
N GLY A 101 -10.78 11.44 13.70
CA GLY A 101 -10.52 12.29 12.53
C GLY A 101 -9.07 12.71 12.31
N LYS A 102 -8.17 12.42 13.27
CA LYS A 102 -6.74 12.76 13.18
C LYS A 102 -5.95 11.82 12.27
N MET A 103 -4.80 12.29 11.78
CA MET A 103 -3.83 11.48 11.05
C MET A 103 -3.37 10.27 11.86
N VAL A 104 -3.05 9.19 11.16
CA VAL A 104 -2.69 7.89 11.76
C VAL A 104 -1.19 7.67 11.59
N ASP A 105 -0.48 7.47 12.71
CA ASP A 105 0.93 7.12 12.69
C ASP A 105 1.16 5.60 12.61
N ASN A 106 2.40 5.21 12.35
CA ASN A 106 2.78 3.80 12.17
C ASN A 106 2.57 2.95 13.40
N SER A 107 2.75 3.52 14.59
CA SER A 107 2.59 2.78 15.84
C SER A 107 1.14 2.34 15.98
N ILE A 108 0.17 3.17 15.59
CA ILE A 108 -1.26 2.82 15.59
C ILE A 108 -1.54 1.73 14.56
N VAL A 109 -1.00 1.84 13.34
CA VAL A 109 -1.21 0.81 12.30
C VAL A 109 -0.61 -0.54 12.72
N ASN A 110 0.64 -0.56 13.21
CA ASN A 110 1.30 -1.78 13.64
C ASN A 110 0.62 -2.38 14.90
N LYS A 111 0.12 -1.54 15.82
CA LYS A 111 -0.72 -2.02 16.95
C LYS A 111 -2.01 -2.67 16.44
N ALA A 112 -2.64 -2.09 15.43
CA ALA A 112 -3.83 -2.69 14.82
C ALA A 112 -3.52 -4.02 14.13
N ILE A 113 -2.38 -4.13 13.43
CA ILE A 113 -1.91 -5.40 12.85
C ILE A 113 -1.72 -6.45 13.94
N ARG A 114 -0.95 -6.14 15.00
CA ARG A 114 -0.74 -7.06 16.13
C ARG A 114 -2.03 -7.50 16.81
N SER A 115 -3.00 -6.59 16.96
CA SER A 115 -4.32 -6.95 17.50
C SER A 115 -5.08 -7.92 16.60
N VAL A 116 -4.95 -7.79 15.27
CA VAL A 116 -5.54 -8.75 14.32
C VAL A 116 -4.81 -10.10 14.37
N LEU A 117 -3.48 -10.10 14.53
CA LEU A 117 -2.68 -11.32 14.65
C LEU A 117 -3.03 -12.11 15.92
N ALA A 118 -3.13 -11.44 17.07
CA ALA A 118 -3.56 -12.08 18.32
C ALA A 118 -4.94 -12.75 18.19
N ARG A 119 -5.91 -12.06 17.57
CA ARG A 119 -7.25 -12.63 17.31
C ARG A 119 -7.25 -13.81 16.34
N LEU A 120 -6.25 -13.89 15.47
CA LEU A 120 -6.07 -14.98 14.53
C LEU A 120 -5.46 -16.20 15.21
N GLU A 121 -4.50 -15.96 16.09
CA GLU A 121 -3.90 -16.96 16.96
C GLU A 121 -4.94 -17.61 17.87
N GLU A 122 -5.80 -16.80 18.53
CA GLU A 122 -6.95 -17.29 19.32
C GLU A 122 -7.91 -18.19 18.52
N LYS A 123 -7.95 -18.01 17.19
CA LYS A 123 -8.79 -18.81 16.27
C LYS A 123 -8.05 -20.01 15.68
N GLY A 124 -6.88 -20.36 16.21
CA GLY A 124 -6.06 -21.47 15.73
C GLY A 124 -5.46 -21.23 14.34
N LYS A 125 -5.29 -19.96 13.94
CA LYS A 125 -4.70 -19.56 12.65
C LYS A 125 -3.54 -18.60 12.87
N PRO A 126 -2.48 -19.00 13.59
CA PRO A 126 -1.35 -18.14 13.86
C PRO A 126 -0.71 -17.69 12.54
N ILE A 127 -0.36 -16.41 12.48
CA ILE A 127 0.42 -15.82 11.39
C ILE A 127 1.60 -15.12 12.06
N GLU A 128 2.78 -15.25 11.46
CA GLU A 128 3.99 -14.58 11.91
C GLU A 128 3.80 -13.06 12.03
N ASP A 129 4.45 -12.43 13.01
CA ASP A 129 4.37 -10.98 13.18
C ASP A 129 4.97 -10.26 11.98
N PHE A 130 4.30 -9.19 11.55
CA PHE A 130 4.74 -8.40 10.41
C PHE A 130 4.35 -6.94 10.57
N THR A 131 5.07 -6.07 9.86
CA THR A 131 4.82 -4.63 9.88
C THR A 131 4.04 -4.18 8.64
N VAL A 132 3.56 -2.94 8.66
CA VAL A 132 2.95 -2.32 7.47
C VAL A 132 3.86 -2.34 6.23
N HIS A 133 5.19 -2.39 6.39
CA HIS A 133 6.12 -2.49 5.27
C HIS A 133 6.04 -3.84 4.56
N ALA A 134 5.95 -4.94 5.34
CA ALA A 134 5.83 -6.29 4.80
C ALA A 134 4.59 -6.49 3.91
N LEU A 135 3.55 -5.66 4.09
CA LEU A 135 2.38 -5.67 3.21
C LEU A 135 2.71 -5.16 1.80
N ARG A 136 3.51 -4.10 1.72
CA ARG A 136 4.00 -3.56 0.44
C ARG A 136 4.94 -4.55 -0.23
N ASP A 137 5.76 -5.24 0.56
CA ASP A 137 6.64 -6.29 0.07
C ASP A 137 5.85 -7.47 -0.50
N THR A 138 4.80 -7.89 0.21
CA THR A 138 3.91 -8.96 -0.24
C THR A 138 3.20 -8.59 -1.55
N PHE A 139 2.73 -7.33 -1.71
CA PHE A 139 2.16 -6.88 -2.98
C PHE A 139 3.16 -7.03 -4.13
N ALA A 140 4.37 -6.57 -3.89
CA ALA A 140 5.44 -6.55 -4.87
C ALA A 140 5.81 -7.97 -5.32
N THR A 141 5.96 -8.89 -4.37
CA THR A 141 6.16 -10.32 -4.62
C THR A 141 5.02 -10.91 -5.46
N ARG A 142 3.76 -10.66 -5.11
CA ARG A 142 2.59 -11.18 -5.85
C ARG A 142 2.50 -10.65 -7.27
N TYR A 143 2.88 -9.39 -7.50
CA TYR A 143 2.88 -8.81 -8.84
C TYR A 143 3.90 -9.52 -9.75
N ILE A 144 5.09 -9.82 -9.24
CA ILE A 144 6.12 -10.56 -10.00
C ILE A 144 5.72 -12.03 -10.20
N GLU A 145 5.18 -12.70 -9.19
CA GLU A 145 4.68 -14.09 -9.31
C GLU A 145 3.63 -14.24 -10.43
N GLN A 146 2.87 -13.18 -10.71
CA GLN A 146 1.88 -13.12 -11.79
C GLN A 146 2.48 -12.77 -13.16
N GLY A 147 3.81 -12.69 -13.27
CA GLY A 147 4.52 -12.36 -14.51
C GLY A 147 4.62 -10.85 -14.79
N GLY A 148 4.35 -10.01 -13.80
CA GLY A 148 4.46 -8.56 -13.94
C GLY A 148 5.91 -8.09 -14.16
N SER A 149 6.09 -7.05 -14.98
CA SER A 149 7.42 -6.50 -15.26
C SER A 149 8.04 -5.79 -14.04
N PRO A 150 9.28 -6.11 -13.63
CA PRO A 150 10.00 -5.42 -12.55
C PRO A 150 10.13 -3.90 -12.78
N GLN A 151 10.25 -3.48 -14.03
CA GLN A 151 10.33 -2.06 -14.39
C GLN A 151 9.02 -1.32 -14.10
N THR A 152 7.88 -1.94 -14.41
CA THR A 152 6.56 -1.40 -14.08
C THR A 152 6.31 -1.43 -12.57
N LEU A 153 6.79 -2.46 -11.88
CA LEU A 153 6.66 -2.53 -10.43
C LEU A 153 7.47 -1.42 -9.74
N LYS A 154 8.67 -1.11 -10.23
CA LYS A 154 9.49 0.02 -9.77
C LYS A 154 8.70 1.33 -9.83
N THR A 155 8.02 1.60 -10.95
CA THR A 155 7.26 2.83 -11.13
C THR A 155 6.02 2.87 -10.23
N ILE A 156 5.30 1.76 -10.08
CA ILE A 156 4.12 1.65 -9.18
C ILE A 156 4.52 1.85 -7.71
N LEU A 157 5.65 1.28 -7.29
CA LEU A 157 6.15 1.42 -5.92
C LEU A 157 6.82 2.79 -5.70
N GLY A 158 7.33 3.45 -6.72
CA GLY A 158 8.11 4.69 -6.59
C GLY A 158 9.51 4.45 -6.04
N HIS A 159 10.12 3.30 -6.36
CA HIS A 159 11.51 3.02 -5.99
C HIS A 159 12.47 3.82 -6.88
N SER A 160 13.50 4.42 -6.29
CA SER A 160 14.50 5.19 -7.03
C SER A 160 15.35 4.31 -7.96
N SER A 161 15.66 3.09 -7.54
CA SER A 161 16.46 2.12 -8.30
C SER A 161 15.71 0.82 -8.57
N LEU A 162 16.06 0.17 -9.68
CA LEU A 162 15.59 -1.19 -9.97
C LEU A 162 16.25 -2.20 -9.02
N ALA A 163 17.45 -1.92 -8.51
CA ALA A 163 18.13 -2.76 -7.51
C ALA A 163 17.28 -2.95 -6.24
N MET A 164 16.74 -1.87 -5.67
CA MET A 164 15.83 -1.95 -4.50
C MET A 164 14.58 -2.81 -4.77
N THR A 165 14.16 -2.84 -6.03
CA THR A 165 13.02 -3.62 -6.50
C THR A 165 13.47 -5.08 -6.61
N MET A 166 14.58 -5.37 -7.30
CA MET A 166 15.13 -6.73 -7.49
C MET A 166 15.64 -7.40 -6.21
N ASP A 167 16.21 -6.66 -5.26
CA ASP A 167 16.70 -7.19 -3.97
C ASP A 167 15.56 -7.86 -3.21
N LEU A 168 14.37 -7.25 -3.24
CA LEU A 168 13.14 -7.79 -2.65
C LEU A 168 12.68 -9.09 -3.33
N TYR A 169 12.93 -9.27 -4.63
CA TYR A 169 12.43 -10.41 -5.42
C TYR A 169 13.43 -11.53 -5.64
N SER A 170 14.71 -11.30 -5.36
CA SER A 170 15.79 -12.27 -5.59
C SER A 170 15.50 -13.64 -4.96
N HIS A 171 14.70 -13.69 -3.89
CA HIS A 171 14.28 -14.90 -3.19
C HIS A 171 13.05 -15.61 -3.78
N VAL A 172 12.27 -14.94 -4.63
CA VAL A 172 10.96 -15.42 -5.10
C VAL A 172 11.01 -15.98 -6.52
N LEU A 173 12.00 -15.57 -7.32
CA LEU A 173 12.27 -16.21 -8.61
C LEU A 173 12.85 -17.60 -8.32
N PRO A 174 12.18 -18.71 -8.67
CA PRO A 174 12.85 -20.00 -8.69
C PRO A 174 14.04 -19.90 -9.66
N ASN A 175 14.99 -20.83 -9.61
CA ASN A 175 16.00 -20.97 -10.67
C ASN A 175 15.28 -21.36 -12.00
N THR A 176 14.62 -20.40 -12.64
CA THR A 176 13.78 -20.54 -13.83
C THR A 176 14.58 -20.37 -15.11
N LYS A 177 15.92 -20.38 -15.05
CA LYS A 177 16.79 -20.24 -16.23
C LYS A 177 16.36 -21.17 -17.37
N GLN A 178 16.03 -22.42 -17.06
CA GLN A 178 15.57 -23.40 -18.06
C GLN A 178 14.19 -23.03 -18.62
N LYS A 179 13.23 -22.69 -17.75
CA LYS A 179 11.85 -22.35 -18.14
C LYS A 179 11.77 -21.07 -18.99
N GLU A 180 12.59 -20.07 -18.68
CA GLU A 180 12.71 -18.83 -19.47
C GLU A 180 13.31 -19.12 -20.85
N MET A 181 14.31 -20.00 -20.93
CA MET A 181 14.91 -20.41 -22.20
C MET A 181 13.94 -21.21 -23.06
N ASP A 182 13.14 -22.10 -22.44
CA ASP A 182 12.13 -22.90 -23.15
C ASP A 182 11.00 -22.04 -23.72
N ASN A 183 10.71 -20.89 -23.09
CA ASN A 183 9.72 -19.91 -23.58
C ASN A 183 10.28 -18.99 -24.68
N LEU A 184 11.59 -18.95 -24.89
CA LEU A 184 12.24 -18.11 -25.89
C LEU A 184 12.05 -18.70 -27.29
N LYS A 185 10.99 -18.30 -27.98
CA LYS A 185 10.79 -18.65 -29.40
C LYS A 185 11.53 -17.65 -30.27
N ILE A 186 12.70 -18.06 -30.78
CA ILE A 186 13.39 -17.33 -31.85
C ILE A 186 12.60 -17.58 -33.13
N VAL A 187 11.95 -16.54 -33.64
CA VAL A 187 11.41 -16.56 -35.00
C VAL A 187 12.56 -16.21 -35.93
N LEU A 188 13.01 -17.18 -36.72
CA LEU A 188 14.02 -17.01 -37.77
C LEU A 188 13.41 -16.31 -39.00
#